data_AF-A0A7X7SRB0-F1
#
_entry.id   AF-A0A7X7SRB0-F1
#
_cell.length_a   1.000
_cell.length_b   1.000
_cell.length_c   1.000
_cell.angle_alpha   90.00
_cell.angle_beta   90.00
_cell.angle_gamma   90.00
#
_symmetry.space_group_name_H-M   'P 1'
#
loop_
_entity.id
_entity.type
_entity.pdbx_description
1 polymer ?
#
loop_
_entity_poly.entity_id
_entity_poly.type
_entity_poly.pdbx_seq_one_letter_code
_entity_poly.pdbx_strand_id
1 'polypeptide(L)'
;MSLMKRLFAVRSVDSIVRDLESAPPLKRVLTARSLTAIGLGSTIGTGIFILTGTVAANHAGPALTLALLIAAVGSGFAAICYAEFAAMIPVSGSAYTYSYATLGEAIAWIIGWNLSLEYLMSASAVAVGWSAYVVNLLGDWGIHIPEALANAPVQKGDGWRLALTGAIINVPAILIVLALGWVCYVGVRESST
;
A
#
# COMPACT_ATOMS: atom_id res chain seq x y z
N MET A 1 -29.43 -19.74 11.24
CA MET A 1 -28.05 -20.02 11.74
C MET A 1 -27.74 -19.03 12.86
N SER A 2 -27.28 -19.49 14.01
CA SER A 2 -26.83 -18.61 15.11
C SER A 2 -25.70 -17.70 14.63
N LEU A 3 -25.72 -16.42 15.03
CA LEU A 3 -24.72 -15.39 14.68
C LEU A 3 -23.29 -15.88 14.92
N MET A 4 -23.09 -16.65 15.99
CA MET A 4 -21.80 -17.20 16.39
C MET A 4 -21.27 -18.25 15.39
N LYS A 5 -22.16 -19.03 14.74
CA LYS A 5 -21.77 -19.95 13.68
C LYS A 5 -21.39 -19.25 12.37
N ARG A 6 -21.92 -18.04 12.12
CA ARG A 6 -21.53 -17.21 10.97
C ARG A 6 -20.15 -16.57 11.19
N LEU A 7 -19.88 -16.05 12.38
CA LEU A 7 -18.61 -15.40 12.70
C LEU A 7 -17.38 -16.32 12.54
N PHE A 8 -17.53 -17.62 12.78
CA PHE A 8 -16.47 -18.60 12.56
C PHE A 8 -16.64 -19.40 11.26
N ALA A 9 -17.58 -19.01 10.39
CA ALA A 9 -17.76 -19.70 9.12
C ALA A 9 -16.55 -19.43 8.23
N VAL A 10 -15.88 -20.50 7.84
CA VAL A 10 -14.84 -20.50 6.82
C VAL A 10 -15.51 -20.64 5.46
N ARG A 11 -15.10 -19.83 4.50
CA ARG A 11 -15.60 -19.91 3.13
C ARG A 11 -14.75 -20.92 2.37
N SER A 12 -15.40 -21.88 1.70
CA SER A 12 -14.66 -22.86 0.92
C SER A 12 -13.95 -22.18 -0.25
N VAL A 13 -12.72 -22.60 -0.52
CA VAL A 13 -11.92 -22.08 -1.64
C VAL A 13 -12.68 -22.23 -2.95
N ASP A 14 -13.37 -23.35 -3.17
CA ASP A 14 -14.19 -23.60 -4.36
C ASP A 14 -15.29 -22.55 -4.56
N SER A 15 -15.90 -22.07 -3.48
CA SER A 15 -16.93 -21.01 -3.58
C SER A 15 -16.33 -19.67 -3.97
N ILE A 16 -15.12 -19.36 -3.50
CA ILE A 16 -14.39 -18.13 -3.85
C ILE A 16 -13.96 -18.18 -5.32
N VAL A 17 -13.44 -19.33 -5.77
CA VAL A 17 -13.04 -19.54 -7.17
C VAL A 17 -14.25 -19.37 -8.09
N ARG A 18 -15.38 -20.00 -7.78
CA ARG A 18 -16.62 -19.89 -8.57
C ARG A 18 -17.13 -18.45 -8.69
N ASP A 19 -17.09 -17.69 -7.61
CA ASP A 19 -17.50 -16.29 -7.64
C ASP A 19 -16.58 -15.44 -8.54
N LEU A 20 -15.27 -15.73 -8.53
CA LEU A 20 -14.32 -15.03 -9.39
C LEU A 20 -14.42 -15.45 -10.86
N GLU A 21 -14.76 -16.72 -11.14
CA GLU A 21 -15.03 -17.22 -12.49
C GLU A 21 -16.32 -16.65 -13.10
N SER A 22 -17.21 -16.09 -12.28
CA SER A 22 -18.42 -15.39 -12.76
C SER A 22 -18.11 -14.02 -13.39
N ALA A 23 -16.92 -13.47 -13.16
CA ALA A 23 -16.47 -12.23 -13.78
C ALA A 23 -15.96 -12.48 -15.21
N PRO A 24 -16.06 -11.50 -16.13
CA PRO A 24 -15.50 -11.62 -17.47
C PRO A 24 -14.01 -12.01 -17.42
N PRO A 25 -13.58 -13.06 -18.15
CA PRO A 25 -12.23 -13.56 -18.05
C PRO A 25 -11.22 -12.57 -18.66
N LEU A 26 -10.20 -12.20 -17.88
CA LEU A 26 -9.05 -11.44 -18.36
C LEU A 26 -8.05 -12.35 -19.08
N LYS A 27 -7.38 -11.84 -20.12
CA LYS A 27 -6.30 -12.56 -20.81
C LYS A 27 -5.11 -12.73 -19.87
N ARG A 28 -4.67 -13.97 -19.64
CA ARG A 28 -3.45 -14.27 -18.85
C ARG A 28 -2.20 -13.95 -19.67
N VAL A 29 -1.71 -12.71 -19.52
CA VAL A 29 -0.49 -12.23 -20.23
C VAL A 29 0.72 -12.03 -19.31
N LEU A 30 0.52 -12.06 -17.99
CA LEU A 30 1.58 -11.86 -17.01
C LEU A 30 2.44 -13.12 -16.87
N THR A 31 3.73 -12.98 -17.18
CA THR A 31 4.79 -13.95 -16.91
C THR A 31 5.38 -13.77 -15.51
N ALA A 32 6.16 -14.76 -15.04
CA ALA A 32 6.88 -14.67 -13.76
C ALA A 32 7.74 -13.40 -13.67
N ARG A 33 8.44 -13.01 -14.75
CA ARG A 33 9.28 -11.81 -14.77
C ARG A 33 8.47 -10.53 -14.57
N SER A 34 7.33 -10.41 -15.26
CA SER A 34 6.42 -9.28 -15.08
C SER A 34 5.83 -9.23 -13.68
N LEU A 35 5.49 -10.37 -13.08
CA LEU A 35 5.00 -10.42 -11.69
C LEU A 35 6.08 -10.00 -10.69
N THR A 36 7.33 -10.44 -10.87
CA THR A 36 8.46 -9.98 -10.06
C THR A 36 8.69 -8.47 -10.22
N ALA A 37 8.60 -7.95 -11.44
CA ALA A 37 8.75 -6.51 -11.69
C ALA A 37 7.64 -5.69 -11.01
N ILE A 38 6.39 -6.17 -11.07
CA ILE A 38 5.26 -5.55 -10.34
C ILE A 38 5.52 -5.55 -8.84
N GLY A 39 5.94 -6.68 -8.27
CA GLY A 39 6.25 -6.79 -6.83
C GLY A 39 7.39 -5.88 -6.37
N LEU A 40 8.47 -5.79 -7.16
CA LEU A 40 9.59 -4.87 -6.90
C LEU A 40 9.12 -3.41 -6.98
N GLY A 41 8.37 -3.07 -8.02
CA GLY A 41 7.83 -1.73 -8.24
C GLY A 41 6.83 -1.29 -7.16
N SER A 42 6.03 -2.21 -6.62
CA SER A 42 5.12 -1.92 -5.51
C SER A 42 5.81 -1.78 -4.15
N THR A 43 7.03 -2.33 -4.01
CA THR A 43 7.77 -2.30 -2.75
C THR A 43 8.70 -1.09 -2.66
N ILE A 44 9.35 -0.72 -3.77
CA ILE A 44 10.27 0.42 -3.83
C ILE A 44 9.46 1.70 -3.95
N GLY A 45 9.53 2.56 -2.92
CA GLY A 45 8.82 3.83 -2.92
C GLY A 45 9.35 4.78 -1.86
N THR A 46 8.48 5.66 -1.36
CA THR A 46 8.80 6.73 -0.41
C THR A 46 9.58 6.26 0.82
N GLY A 47 9.41 5.01 1.25
CA GLY A 47 10.14 4.44 2.39
C GLY A 47 11.67 4.54 2.25
N ILE A 48 12.24 4.03 1.16
CA ILE A 48 13.70 4.05 0.98
C ILE A 48 14.23 5.45 0.64
N PHE A 49 13.43 6.27 -0.05
CA PHE A 49 13.86 7.58 -0.52
C PHE A 49 13.73 8.69 0.53
N ILE A 50 12.82 8.58 1.50
CA ILE A 50 12.59 9.62 2.51
C ILE A 50 12.84 9.09 3.91
N LEU A 51 12.13 8.02 4.28
CA LEU A 51 12.10 7.55 5.66
C LEU A 51 13.49 7.06 6.11
N THR A 52 14.27 6.47 5.21
CA THR A 52 15.67 6.10 5.45
C THR A 52 16.51 7.27 5.94
N GLY A 53 16.42 8.44 5.30
CA GLY A 53 17.15 9.64 5.72
C GLY A 53 16.67 10.15 7.08
N THR A 54 15.35 10.22 7.29
CA THR A 54 14.77 10.68 8.57
C THR A 54 15.11 9.75 9.73
N VAL A 55 15.11 8.43 9.51
CA VAL A 55 15.44 7.43 10.54
C VAL A 55 16.94 7.38 10.80
N ALA A 56 17.79 7.52 9.76
CA ALA A 56 19.23 7.72 9.95
C ALA A 56 19.50 8.95 10.83
N ALA A 57 18.92 10.10 10.49
CA ALA A 57 19.20 11.35 11.19
C ALA A 57 18.70 11.36 12.64
N ASN A 58 17.52 10.79 12.90
CA ASN A 58 16.83 10.97 14.19
C ASN A 58 16.80 9.74 15.09
N HIS A 59 17.16 8.54 14.60
CA HIS A 59 16.99 7.30 15.37
C HIS A 59 18.22 6.38 15.31
N ALA A 60 18.52 5.80 14.14
CA ALA A 60 19.47 4.69 14.02
C ALA A 60 20.89 5.12 13.65
N GLY A 61 21.08 6.32 13.09
CA GLY A 61 22.40 6.78 12.65
C GLY A 61 23.05 5.81 11.64
N PRO A 62 24.36 5.57 11.75
CA PRO A 62 25.08 4.61 10.91
C PRO A 62 24.57 3.17 11.03
N ALA A 63 23.89 2.81 12.13
CA ALA A 63 23.35 1.47 12.36
C ALA A 63 22.07 1.17 11.55
N LEU A 64 21.59 2.12 10.74
CA LEU A 64 20.41 1.94 9.88
C LEU A 64 20.52 0.72 8.96
N THR A 65 21.71 0.44 8.43
CA THR A 65 21.94 -0.73 7.57
C THR A 65 21.65 -2.04 8.31
N LEU A 66 22.06 -2.14 9.58
CA LEU A 66 21.77 -3.30 10.42
C LEU A 66 20.27 -3.40 10.73
N ALA A 67 19.61 -2.29 11.01
CA ALA A 67 18.16 -2.25 11.23
C ALA A 67 17.39 -2.72 9.98
N LEU A 68 17.80 -2.30 8.79
CA LEU A 68 17.22 -2.73 7.52
C LEU A 68 17.45 -4.22 7.24
N LEU A 69 18.63 -4.77 7.59
CA LEU A 69 18.89 -6.20 7.47
C LEU A 69 17.96 -7.04 8.37
N ILE A 70 17.77 -6.61 9.61
CA ILE A 70 16.85 -7.29 10.55
C ILE A 70 15.41 -7.23 10.02
N ALA A 71 14.97 -6.06 9.54
CA ALA A 71 13.66 -5.91 8.93
C ALA A 71 13.50 -6.79 7.68
N ALA A 72 14.53 -6.88 6.83
CA ALA A 72 14.53 -7.71 5.63
C ALA A 72 14.35 -9.19 5.98
N VAL A 73 15.05 -9.71 6.98
CA VAL A 73 14.89 -11.10 7.45
C VAL A 73 13.46 -11.36 7.93
N GLY A 74 12.91 -10.47 8.76
CA GLY A 74 11.53 -10.60 9.24
C GLY A 74 10.50 -10.59 8.10
N SER A 75 10.65 -9.66 7.15
CA SER A 75 9.79 -9.61 5.96
C SER A 75 9.96 -10.82 5.05
N GLY A 76 11.15 -11.41 4.99
CA GLY A 76 11.44 -12.61 4.21
C GLY A 76 10.68 -13.83 4.72
N PHE A 77 10.60 -14.02 6.04
CA PHE A 77 9.78 -15.09 6.61
C PHE A 77 8.29 -14.90 6.30
N ALA A 78 7.77 -13.68 6.42
CA ALA A 78 6.41 -13.38 6.02
C ALA A 78 6.17 -13.65 4.53
N ALA A 79 7.11 -13.24 3.65
CA ALA A 79 7.01 -13.45 2.21
C ALA A 79 6.91 -14.94 1.83
N ILE A 80 7.65 -15.82 2.51
CA ILE A 80 7.58 -17.28 2.27
C ILE A 80 6.18 -17.82 2.64
N CYS A 81 5.62 -17.41 3.78
CA CYS A 81 4.25 -17.81 4.15
C CYS A 81 3.21 -17.32 3.13
N TYR A 82 3.36 -16.09 2.64
CA TYR A 82 2.48 -15.55 1.59
C TYR A 82 2.65 -16.27 0.25
N ALA A 83 3.86 -16.70 -0.09
CA ALA A 83 4.11 -17.50 -1.29
C ALA A 83 3.40 -18.86 -1.23
N GLU A 84 3.40 -19.50 -0.06
CA GLU A 84 2.67 -20.75 0.18
C GLU A 84 1.16 -20.56 0.03
N PHE A 85 0.59 -19.51 0.63
CA PHE A 85 -0.84 -19.19 0.47
C PHE A 85 -1.22 -18.85 -0.97
N ALA A 86 -0.39 -18.10 -1.69
CA ALA A 86 -0.64 -17.77 -3.09
C ALA A 86 -0.60 -19.01 -4.00
N ALA A 87 0.23 -20.01 -3.67
CA ALA A 87 0.28 -21.28 -4.39
C ALA A 87 -0.92 -22.19 -4.08
N MET A 88 -1.39 -22.21 -2.82
CA MET A 88 -2.52 -23.02 -2.38
C MET A 88 -3.88 -22.45 -2.79
N ILE A 89 -4.03 -21.13 -2.82
CA ILE A 89 -5.28 -20.43 -3.07
C ILE A 89 -5.07 -19.48 -4.25
N PRO A 90 -5.09 -19.97 -5.51
CA PRO A 90 -4.73 -19.21 -6.71
C PRO A 90 -5.88 -18.29 -7.17
N VAL A 91 -6.36 -17.46 -6.26
CA VAL A 91 -7.44 -16.50 -6.45
C VAL A 91 -6.90 -15.09 -6.38
N SER A 92 -7.54 -14.16 -7.10
CA SER A 92 -7.21 -12.74 -6.97
C SER A 92 -7.63 -12.26 -5.58
N GLY A 93 -6.67 -12.17 -4.66
CA GLY A 93 -6.90 -11.84 -3.26
C GLY A 93 -5.60 -11.55 -2.50
N SER A 94 -5.74 -11.05 -1.28
CA SER A 94 -4.64 -10.79 -0.34
C SER A 94 -4.98 -11.41 1.03
N ALA A 95 -4.37 -10.94 2.12
CA ALA A 95 -4.52 -11.47 3.47
C ALA A 95 -5.98 -11.69 3.90
N TYR A 96 -6.89 -10.79 3.50
CA TYR A 96 -8.33 -10.94 3.72
C TYR A 96 -8.87 -12.29 3.23
N THR A 97 -8.58 -12.64 1.98
CA THR A 97 -9.06 -13.87 1.35
C THR A 97 -8.45 -15.11 2.01
N TYR A 98 -7.16 -15.05 2.34
CA TYR A 98 -6.46 -16.15 3.02
C TYR A 98 -7.02 -16.38 4.42
N SER A 99 -7.28 -15.31 5.18
CA SER A 99 -7.88 -15.42 6.52
C SER A 99 -9.34 -15.86 6.48
N TYR A 100 -10.11 -15.49 5.46
CA TYR A 100 -11.47 -16.01 5.29
C TYR A 100 -11.44 -17.53 5.03
N ALA A 101 -10.50 -18.00 4.21
CA ALA A 101 -10.36 -19.41 3.89
C ALA A 101 -9.77 -20.28 5.03
N THR A 102 -9.16 -19.67 6.06
CA THR A 102 -8.46 -20.42 7.12
C THR A 102 -8.98 -20.18 8.53
N LEU A 103 -9.32 -18.93 8.88
CA LEU A 103 -9.66 -18.50 10.25
C LEU A 103 -11.13 -18.11 10.42
N GLY A 104 -11.84 -17.88 9.32
CA GLY A 104 -13.27 -17.57 9.30
C GLY A 104 -13.60 -16.08 9.23
N GLU A 105 -14.89 -15.79 9.12
CA GLU A 105 -15.44 -14.47 8.77
C GLU A 105 -15.05 -13.34 9.73
N ALA A 106 -15.03 -13.59 11.05
CA ALA A 106 -14.74 -12.55 12.04
C ALA A 106 -13.29 -12.03 11.95
N ILE A 107 -12.32 -12.94 11.81
CA ILE A 107 -10.91 -12.56 11.66
C ILE A 107 -10.67 -11.93 10.30
N ALA A 108 -11.27 -12.49 9.24
CA ALA A 108 -11.22 -11.91 7.90
C ALA A 108 -11.79 -10.49 7.89
N TRP A 109 -12.91 -10.23 8.56
CA TRP A 109 -13.51 -8.90 8.67
C TRP A 109 -12.57 -7.88 9.33
N ILE A 110 -11.95 -8.25 10.46
CA ILE A 110 -10.96 -7.40 11.14
C ILE A 110 -9.79 -7.09 10.22
N ILE A 111 -9.25 -8.09 9.53
CA ILE A 111 -8.14 -7.93 8.59
C ILE A 111 -8.55 -7.07 7.39
N GLY A 112 -9.78 -7.20 6.89
CA GLY A 112 -10.31 -6.38 5.80
C GLY A 112 -10.36 -4.89 6.16
N TRP A 113 -10.81 -4.57 7.37
CA TRP A 113 -10.78 -3.19 7.88
C TRP A 113 -9.36 -2.69 8.11
N ASN A 114 -8.48 -3.53 8.67
CA ASN A 114 -7.08 -3.21 8.84
C ASN A 114 -6.42 -2.86 7.50
N LEU A 115 -6.57 -3.71 6.49
CA LEU A 115 -6.01 -3.48 5.15
C LEU A 115 -6.56 -2.21 4.51
N SER A 116 -7.86 -1.93 4.66
CA SER A 116 -8.47 -0.72 4.11
C SER A 116 -7.85 0.55 4.71
N LEU A 117 -7.64 0.57 6.03
CA LEU A 117 -6.96 1.68 6.71
C LEU A 117 -5.47 1.76 6.33
N GLU A 118 -4.80 0.62 6.25
CA GLU A 118 -3.39 0.52 5.88
C GLU A 118 -3.14 1.06 4.46
N TYR A 119 -3.94 0.65 3.47
CA TYR A 119 -3.82 1.15 2.11
C TYR A 119 -4.14 2.65 2.01
N LEU A 120 -5.13 3.14 2.75
CA LEU A 120 -5.47 4.56 2.79
C LEU A 120 -4.33 5.40 3.35
N MET A 121 -3.76 4.97 4.49
CA MET A 121 -2.61 5.65 5.10
C MET A 121 -1.36 5.56 4.22
N SER A 122 -1.10 4.39 3.63
CA SER A 122 0.03 4.17 2.74
C SER A 122 -0.04 5.06 1.50
N ALA A 123 -1.18 5.10 0.81
CA ALA A 123 -1.38 5.96 -0.36
C ALA A 123 -1.19 7.44 -0.02
N SER A 124 -1.70 7.88 1.13
CA SER A 124 -1.54 9.25 1.62
C SER A 124 -0.08 9.58 1.93
N ALA A 125 0.63 8.69 2.63
CA ALA A 125 2.04 8.87 2.98
C ALA A 125 2.95 8.92 1.73
N VAL A 126 2.68 8.04 0.75
CA VAL A 126 3.41 8.02 -0.52
C VAL A 126 3.19 9.33 -1.29
N ALA A 127 1.94 9.80 -1.40
CA ALA A 127 1.61 11.03 -2.09
C ALA A 127 2.29 12.27 -1.47
N VAL A 128 2.28 12.38 -0.13
CA VAL A 128 2.97 13.47 0.58
C VAL A 128 4.49 13.39 0.37
N GLY A 129 5.06 12.18 0.40
CA GLY A 129 6.49 12.02 0.15
C GLY A 129 6.92 12.44 -1.26
N TRP A 130 6.17 12.03 -2.27
CA TRP A 130 6.44 12.46 -3.66
C TRP A 130 6.21 13.96 -3.85
N SER A 131 5.21 14.54 -3.18
CA SER A 131 5.01 15.99 -3.18
C SER A 131 6.25 16.75 -2.73
N ALA A 132 6.92 16.30 -1.67
CA ALA A 132 8.14 16.97 -1.17
C ALA A 132 9.25 16.97 -2.23
N TYR A 133 9.43 15.85 -2.95
CA TYR A 133 10.39 15.77 -4.06
C TYR A 133 10.02 16.72 -5.21
N VAL A 134 8.76 16.77 -5.60
CA VAL A 134 8.30 17.68 -6.67
C VAL A 134 8.50 19.14 -6.28
N VAL A 135 8.17 19.52 -5.05
CA VAL A 135 8.37 20.89 -4.55
C VAL A 135 9.85 21.27 -4.58
N ASN A 136 10.75 20.37 -4.13
CA ASN A 136 12.19 20.62 -4.17
C ASN A 136 12.71 20.76 -5.60
N LEU A 137 12.30 19.88 -6.51
CA LEU A 137 12.70 19.94 -7.92
C LEU A 137 12.23 21.23 -8.61
N LEU A 138 11.00 21.66 -8.33
CA LEU A 138 10.48 22.93 -8.83
C LEU A 138 11.23 24.12 -8.24
N GLY A 139 11.63 24.03 -6.97
CA GLY A 139 12.49 25.02 -6.31
C GLY A 139 13.85 25.17 -7.00
N ASP A 140 14.48 24.07 -7.39
CA ASP A 140 15.75 24.08 -8.16
C ASP A 140 15.59 24.76 -9.54
N TRP A 141 14.38 24.77 -10.09
CA TRP A 141 14.03 25.49 -11.33
C TRP A 141 13.50 26.91 -11.09
N GLY A 142 13.52 27.40 -9.85
CA GLY A 142 13.04 28.73 -9.46
C GLY A 142 11.52 28.84 -9.28
N ILE A 143 10.76 27.76 -9.43
CA ILE A 143 9.31 27.74 -9.24
C ILE A 143 9.00 27.44 -7.78
N HIS A 144 8.57 28.47 -7.03
CA HIS A 144 8.29 28.36 -5.61
C HIS A 144 6.79 28.16 -5.38
N ILE A 145 6.41 27.00 -4.87
CA ILE A 145 5.03 26.73 -4.46
C ILE A 145 4.82 27.31 -3.06
N PRO A 146 3.77 28.11 -2.81
CA PRO A 146 3.47 28.63 -1.48
C PRO A 146 3.33 27.49 -0.45
N GLU A 147 3.89 27.67 0.74
CA GLU A 147 3.84 26.65 1.81
C GLU A 147 2.41 26.25 2.17
N ALA A 148 1.45 27.18 2.03
CA ALA A 148 0.03 26.93 2.25
C ALA A 148 -0.57 25.85 1.32
N LEU A 149 0.07 25.61 0.16
CA LEU A 149 -0.34 24.66 -0.88
C LEU A 149 0.59 23.44 -1.01
N ALA A 150 1.73 23.42 -0.31
CA ALA A 150 2.77 22.40 -0.46
C ALA A 150 2.78 21.37 0.68
N ASN A 151 2.08 21.63 1.79
CA ASN A 151 2.15 20.83 3.01
C ASN A 151 0.78 20.27 3.41
N ALA A 152 0.79 19.16 4.15
CA ALA A 152 -0.43 18.61 4.75
C ALA A 152 -0.92 19.55 5.87
N PRO A 153 -2.24 19.82 6.00
CA PRO A 153 -2.79 20.73 7.02
C PRO A 153 -2.53 20.30 8.47
N VAL A 154 -2.40 18.98 8.65
CA VAL A 154 -2.20 18.35 9.95
C VAL A 154 -0.94 17.50 9.87
N GLN A 155 -0.05 17.71 10.84
CA GLN A 155 1.16 16.91 11.02
C GLN A 155 1.24 16.43 12.47
N LYS A 156 2.03 15.38 12.71
CA LYS A 156 2.39 14.98 14.06
C LYS A 156 3.24 16.09 14.72
N GLY A 157 2.74 16.65 15.80
CA GLY A 157 3.49 17.54 16.69
C GLY A 157 4.19 16.76 17.81
N ASP A 158 4.55 17.45 18.89
CA ASP A 158 5.24 16.82 20.01
C ASP A 158 4.39 15.72 20.68
N GLY A 159 4.97 14.52 20.79
CA GLY A 159 4.32 13.35 21.37
C GLY A 159 3.13 12.84 20.54
N TRP A 160 1.95 12.79 21.17
CA TRP A 160 0.68 12.35 20.56
C TRP A 160 -0.21 13.51 20.07
N ARG A 161 0.33 14.72 20.01
CA ARG A 161 -0.43 15.91 19.62
C ARG A 161 -0.45 16.08 18.11
N LEU A 162 -1.60 16.45 17.56
CA LEU A 162 -1.71 16.92 16.18
C LEU A 162 -1.37 18.41 16.16
N ALA A 163 -0.43 18.80 15.31
CA ALA A 163 -0.06 20.18 15.06
C ALA A 163 -0.66 20.62 13.72
N LEU A 164 -1.30 21.80 13.71
CA LEU A 164 -1.72 22.46 12.48
C LEU A 164 -0.49 23.12 11.87
N THR A 165 -0.20 22.80 10.62
CA THR A 165 0.96 23.33 9.89
C THR A 165 0.71 24.74 9.34
N GLY A 166 -0.53 25.22 9.38
CA GLY A 166 -0.96 26.45 8.71
C GLY A 166 -1.21 26.27 7.20
N ALA A 167 -0.97 25.06 6.66
CA ALA A 167 -1.28 24.74 5.28
C ALA A 167 -2.76 24.41 5.10
N ILE A 168 -3.32 24.78 3.94
CA ILE A 168 -4.72 24.52 3.61
C ILE A 168 -4.85 23.15 2.98
N ILE A 169 -3.93 22.81 2.06
CA ILE A 169 -3.99 21.56 1.31
C ILE A 169 -2.63 21.27 0.66
N ASN A 170 -2.34 20.00 0.41
CA ASN A 170 -1.18 19.61 -0.38
C ASN A 170 -1.58 19.42 -1.85
N VAL A 171 -1.46 20.47 -2.65
CA VAL A 171 -1.83 20.47 -4.08
C VAL A 171 -0.98 19.49 -4.89
N PRO A 172 0.37 19.46 -4.78
CA PRO A 172 1.17 18.52 -5.57
C PRO A 172 0.82 17.06 -5.26
N ALA A 173 0.59 16.70 -3.99
CA ALA A 173 0.17 15.35 -3.62
C ALA A 173 -1.16 14.96 -4.27
N ILE A 174 -2.14 15.86 -4.30
CA ILE A 174 -3.43 15.63 -4.96
C ILE A 174 -3.25 15.41 -6.46
N LEU A 175 -2.45 16.27 -7.11
CA LEU A 175 -2.16 16.14 -8.55
C LEU A 175 -1.48 14.81 -8.86
N ILE A 176 -0.55 14.36 -8.03
CA ILE A 176 0.10 13.04 -8.17
C ILE A 176 -0.93 11.91 -8.07
N VAL A 177 -1.80 11.94 -7.06
CA VAL A 177 -2.85 10.91 -6.88
C VAL A 177 -3.81 10.90 -8.08
N LEU A 178 -4.24 12.06 -8.56
CA LEU A 178 -5.11 12.17 -9.72
C LEU A 178 -4.41 11.68 -11.00
N ALA A 179 -3.14 12.02 -11.20
CA ALA A 179 -2.36 11.56 -12.35
C ALA A 179 -2.17 10.04 -12.34
N LEU A 180 -1.81 9.45 -11.20
CA LEU A 180 -1.69 8.00 -11.07
C LEU A 180 -3.05 7.31 -11.21
N GLY A 181 -4.10 7.87 -10.63
CA GLY A 181 -5.48 7.39 -10.80
C GLY A 181 -5.91 7.41 -12.27
N TRP A 182 -5.55 8.45 -13.01
CA TRP A 182 -5.79 8.55 -14.45
C TRP A 182 -5.02 7.48 -15.24
N VAL A 183 -3.73 7.27 -14.94
CA VAL A 183 -2.91 6.22 -15.57
C VAL A 183 -3.51 4.84 -15.32
N CYS A 184 -3.93 4.56 -14.09
CA CYS A 184 -4.61 3.31 -13.75
C CYS A 184 -5.95 3.16 -14.50
N TYR A 185 -6.74 4.23 -14.58
CA TYR A 185 -8.01 4.23 -15.31
C TYR A 185 -7.83 3.91 -16.80
N VAL A 186 -6.87 4.57 -17.46
CA VAL A 186 -6.54 4.28 -18.86
C VAL A 186 -6.02 2.85 -19.01
N GLY A 187 -5.13 2.40 -18.12
CA GLY A 187 -4.59 1.04 -18.15
C GLY A 187 -5.68 -0.04 -18.05
N VAL A 188 -6.67 0.15 -17.17
CA VAL A 188 -7.81 -0.78 -17.04
C VAL A 188 -8.67 -0.77 -18.29
N ARG A 189 -8.94 0.41 -18.87
CA ARG A 189 -9.75 0.55 -20.08
C ARG A 189 -9.11 -0.17 -21.26
N GLU A 190 -7.82 0.04 -21.51
CA GLU A 190 -7.08 -0.61 -22.60
C GLU A 190 -6.94 -2.13 -22.38
N SER A 191 -6.94 -2.60 -21.13
CA SER A 191 -6.87 -4.03 -20.80
C SER A 191 -8.21 -4.75 -20.95
N SER A 192 -9.32 -4.01 -20.98
CA SER A 192 -10.68 -4.54 -21.12
C SER A 192 -11.15 -4.73 -22.57
N THR A 193 -10.41 -4.15 -23.53
CA THR A 193 -10.59 -4.27 -24.99
C THR A 193 -9.66 -5.34 -25.59
#